data_AF-X1T1C2-F1
#
_entry.id   AF-X1T1C2-F1
#
_cell.length_a   1.000
_cell.length_b   1.000
_cell.length_c   1.000
_cell.angle_alpha   90.00
_cell.angle_beta   90.00
_cell.angle_gamma   90.00
#
_symmetry.space_group_name_H-M   'P 1'
#
loop_
_entity.id
_entity.type
_entity.pdbx_description
1 polymer ?
#
loop_
_entity_poly.entity_id
_entity_poly.type
_entity_poly.pdbx_seq_one_letter_code
_entity_poly.pdbx_strand_id
1 'polypeptide(L)'
;LLLMAPTAVSAASGVSVTDKTGDGEWIDDTWQVEMSPGEAKSTTLTLYNSSTSSLEVWVTISSGSLDGGNVIFELKGAHSIMPRKSYLEVTLSIEASGSATPGTYETELTIRFEVPPAGVRAPQVYSIETDLFGVEDSYKTSYKGEIQETIEATSEDGNLTITLLEGTTTLDTDSKRLKDLSAVISETIPTPPEDSSIVGLAYDFSPDGATFNPPITFTWIYNLDDLPENVADLVIAYYNEETSEWVELPCIVDPTICTITASVTHFTTFAIIGWVPPMPPLPPP
;
A
#
# COMPACT_ATOMS: atom_id res chain seq x y z
N LEU A 1 -26.43 23.79 40.59
CA LEU A 1 -25.61 22.99 39.66
C LEU A 1 -26.47 21.79 39.25
N LEU A 2 -27.27 21.92 38.19
CA LEU A 2 -28.07 20.79 37.69
C LEU A 2 -27.12 19.85 36.94
N LEU A 3 -26.90 18.64 37.47
CA LEU A 3 -26.33 17.55 36.68
C LEU A 3 -27.36 17.18 35.62
N MET A 4 -27.10 17.59 34.37
CA MET A 4 -27.77 17.02 33.21
C MET A 4 -27.28 15.57 33.08
N ALA A 5 -28.15 14.61 33.33
CA ALA A 5 -27.91 13.23 32.91
C ALA A 5 -27.80 13.21 31.37
N PRO A 6 -26.82 12.53 30.77
CA PRO A 6 -26.82 12.36 29.32
C PRO A 6 -27.99 11.46 28.95
N THR A 7 -28.95 12.07 28.26
CA THR A 7 -30.11 11.45 27.65
C THR A 7 -29.65 10.26 26.80
N ALA A 8 -30.16 9.07 27.07
CA ALA A 8 -30.15 7.99 26.08
C ALA A 8 -30.98 8.46 24.89
N VAL A 9 -30.32 8.97 23.84
CA VAL A 9 -30.99 9.32 22.59
C VAL A 9 -31.10 8.05 21.77
N SER A 10 -32.27 7.43 21.93
CA SER A 10 -32.91 6.56 20.96
C SER A 10 -32.82 7.16 19.54
N ALA A 11 -32.27 6.36 18.62
CA ALA A 11 -32.51 6.39 17.17
C ALA A 11 -32.32 7.74 16.43
N ALA A 12 -31.07 8.07 16.13
CA ALA A 12 -30.74 8.68 14.84
C ALA A 12 -30.04 7.61 14.01
N SER A 13 -30.62 7.16 12.90
CA SER A 13 -29.95 6.25 11.96
C SER A 13 -28.67 6.90 11.45
N GLY A 14 -27.51 6.32 11.79
CA GLY A 14 -26.21 6.85 11.41
C GLY A 14 -25.21 5.75 11.13
N VAL A 15 -24.83 5.02 12.18
CA VAL A 15 -23.92 3.87 12.11
C VAL A 15 -24.71 2.58 12.33
N SER A 16 -24.48 1.57 11.49
CA SER A 16 -25.05 0.23 11.63
C SER A 16 -23.96 -0.83 11.57
N VAL A 17 -24.08 -1.88 12.37
CA VAL A 17 -23.26 -3.09 12.21
C VAL A 17 -23.77 -3.85 10.99
N THR A 18 -22.92 -4.04 9.98
CA THR A 18 -23.27 -4.76 8.75
C THR A 18 -22.77 -6.20 8.74
N ASP A 19 -21.71 -6.48 9.49
CA ASP A 19 -21.13 -7.82 9.56
C ASP A 19 -20.43 -8.06 10.90
N LYS A 20 -20.36 -9.33 11.30
CA LYS A 20 -19.67 -9.81 12.51
C LYS A 20 -18.99 -11.14 12.17
N THR A 21 -17.66 -11.18 12.24
CA THR A 21 -16.84 -12.35 11.88
C THR A 21 -15.84 -12.70 12.98
N GLY A 22 -15.36 -13.95 13.01
CA GLY A 22 -14.38 -14.43 13.99
C GLY A 22 -14.98 -15.39 15.02
N ASP A 23 -14.35 -15.44 16.18
CA ASP A 23 -14.65 -16.39 17.26
C ASP A 23 -15.89 -16.00 18.08
N GLY A 24 -16.45 -16.99 18.77
CA GLY A 24 -17.59 -16.81 19.68
C GLY A 24 -18.92 -16.57 18.96
N GLU A 25 -19.92 -16.21 19.74
CA GLU A 25 -21.28 -15.95 19.25
C GLU A 25 -21.74 -14.55 19.68
N TRP A 26 -22.57 -13.93 18.84
CA TRP A 26 -23.16 -12.64 19.13
C TRP A 26 -24.65 -12.79 19.37
N ILE A 27 -25.11 -12.30 20.52
CA ILE A 27 -26.53 -12.18 20.86
C ILE A 27 -26.80 -10.70 21.07
N ASP A 28 -27.53 -10.09 20.12
CA ASP A 28 -27.72 -8.65 20.05
C ASP A 28 -26.38 -7.89 20.09
N ASP A 29 -26.15 -7.09 21.12
CA ASP A 29 -24.93 -6.31 21.35
C ASP A 29 -23.94 -7.00 22.30
N THR A 30 -24.20 -8.25 22.69
CA THR A 30 -23.36 -9.02 23.60
C THR A 30 -22.54 -10.06 22.81
N TRP A 31 -21.23 -10.04 23.01
CA TRP A 31 -20.33 -11.09 22.53
C TRP A 31 -20.12 -12.13 23.61
N GLN A 32 -20.36 -13.40 23.28
CA GLN A 32 -20.19 -14.55 24.17
C GLN A 32 -19.11 -15.46 23.61
N VAL A 33 -18.16 -15.84 24.46
CA VAL A 33 -17.02 -16.66 24.03
C VAL A 33 -16.63 -17.66 25.12
N GLU A 34 -16.57 -18.93 24.73
CA GLU A 34 -16.01 -19.98 25.60
C GLU A 34 -14.49 -19.91 25.60
N MET A 35 -13.90 -19.87 26.79
CA MET A 35 -12.44 -19.78 26.98
C MET A 35 -11.91 -20.91 27.84
N SER A 36 -10.75 -21.44 27.41
CA SER A 36 -9.87 -22.27 28.21
C SER A 36 -8.63 -21.50 28.69
N PRO A 37 -7.90 -22.01 29.71
CA PRO A 37 -6.71 -21.33 30.21
C PRO A 37 -5.61 -21.24 29.13
N GLY A 38 -5.04 -20.06 28.94
CA GLY A 38 -3.99 -19.80 27.94
C GLY A 38 -4.49 -19.53 26.51
N GLU A 39 -5.81 -19.45 26.30
CA GLU A 39 -6.42 -19.22 24.99
C GLU A 39 -6.55 -17.73 24.68
N ALA A 40 -6.51 -17.39 23.39
CA ALA A 40 -6.82 -16.07 22.87
C ALA A 40 -7.82 -16.19 21.72
N LYS A 41 -8.82 -15.32 21.71
CA LYS A 41 -9.89 -15.30 20.70
C LYS A 41 -10.21 -13.87 20.27
N SER A 42 -10.78 -13.71 19.09
CA SER A 42 -11.15 -12.40 18.58
C SER A 42 -12.34 -12.42 17.63
N THR A 43 -13.05 -11.30 17.57
CA THR A 43 -14.12 -11.06 16.61
C THR A 43 -13.98 -9.66 16.02
N THR A 44 -14.29 -9.52 14.74
CA THR A 44 -14.30 -8.25 14.02
C THR A 44 -15.73 -7.86 13.69
N LEU A 45 -16.08 -6.60 13.98
CA LEU A 45 -17.34 -5.98 13.58
C LEU A 45 -17.09 -4.98 12.46
N THR A 46 -17.92 -5.05 11.42
CA THR A 46 -17.91 -4.07 10.34
C THR A 46 -19.05 -3.08 10.56
N LEU A 47 -18.69 -1.82 10.78
CA LEU A 47 -19.61 -0.70 10.96
C LEU A 47 -19.75 0.07 9.65
N TYR A 48 -20.97 0.49 9.32
CA TYR A 48 -21.25 1.31 8.14
C TYR A 48 -21.89 2.63 8.52
N ASN A 49 -21.31 3.74 8.06
CA ASN A 49 -21.90 5.07 8.19
C ASN A 49 -22.86 5.33 7.04
N SER A 50 -24.15 5.09 7.27
CA SER A 50 -25.23 5.35 6.32
C SER A 50 -25.57 6.84 6.15
N SER A 51 -24.94 7.74 6.92
CA SER A 51 -25.23 9.18 6.87
C SER A 51 -24.65 9.87 5.63
N THR A 52 -25.17 11.06 5.34
CA THR A 52 -24.61 11.98 4.34
C THR A 52 -23.45 12.82 4.89
N SER A 53 -23.22 12.78 6.20
CA SER A 53 -22.15 13.47 6.92
C SER A 53 -21.13 12.48 7.48
N SER A 54 -19.92 12.98 7.79
CA SER A 54 -18.97 12.21 8.58
C SER A 54 -19.42 12.14 10.04
N LEU A 55 -19.14 11.06 10.73
CA LEU A 55 -19.49 10.83 12.13
C LEU A 55 -18.23 10.52 12.94
N GLU A 56 -18.10 11.11 14.12
CA GLU A 56 -17.14 10.66 15.13
C GLU A 56 -17.79 9.54 15.92
N VAL A 57 -17.12 8.39 16.02
CA VAL A 57 -17.67 7.14 16.55
C VAL A 57 -16.80 6.63 17.68
N TRP A 58 -17.45 6.29 18.79
CA TRP A 58 -16.87 5.64 19.95
C TRP A 58 -17.47 4.25 20.10
N VAL A 59 -16.61 3.26 20.22
CA VAL A 59 -16.98 1.89 20.56
C VAL A 59 -16.39 1.60 21.93
N THR A 60 -17.23 1.10 22.83
CA THR A 60 -16.86 0.80 24.21
C THR A 60 -17.35 -0.59 24.58
N ILE A 61 -16.65 -1.24 25.49
CA ILE A 61 -17.04 -2.52 26.08
C ILE A 61 -17.30 -2.34 27.57
N SER A 62 -18.25 -3.09 28.11
CA SER A 62 -18.60 -3.04 29.54
C SER A 62 -17.62 -3.84 30.43
N SER A 63 -16.91 -4.81 29.85
CA SER A 63 -15.93 -5.66 30.55
C SER A 63 -14.51 -5.34 30.10
N GLY A 64 -13.59 -5.10 31.04
CA GLY A 64 -12.17 -4.88 30.75
C GLY A 64 -11.28 -6.03 31.24
N SER A 65 -11.35 -6.34 32.54
CA SER A 65 -10.66 -7.50 33.12
C SER A 65 -11.58 -8.28 34.03
N LEU A 66 -11.60 -9.60 33.88
CA LEU A 66 -12.44 -10.55 34.59
C LEU A 66 -11.59 -11.62 35.26
N ASP A 67 -12.24 -12.47 36.06
CA ASP A 67 -11.59 -13.60 36.75
C ASP A 67 -10.34 -13.17 37.55
N GLY A 68 -10.44 -12.04 38.25
CA GLY A 68 -9.36 -11.51 39.09
C GLY A 68 -8.12 -11.01 38.33
N GLY A 69 -8.23 -10.70 37.04
CA GLY A 69 -7.09 -10.28 36.21
C GLY A 69 -6.65 -11.32 35.18
N ASN A 70 -7.17 -12.54 35.28
CA ASN A 70 -6.72 -13.66 34.45
C ASN A 70 -7.34 -13.67 33.05
N VAL A 71 -8.40 -12.89 32.83
CA VAL A 71 -9.03 -12.71 31.52
C VAL A 71 -9.12 -11.22 31.22
N ILE A 72 -8.69 -10.82 30.03
CA ILE A 72 -8.64 -9.42 29.59
C ILE A 72 -9.35 -9.30 28.25
N PHE A 73 -10.28 -8.35 28.16
CA PHE A 73 -10.85 -7.91 26.89
C PHE A 73 -10.14 -6.65 26.42
N GLU A 74 -9.83 -6.61 25.12
CA GLU A 74 -9.23 -5.45 24.48
C GLU A 74 -10.00 -5.07 23.22
N LEU A 75 -10.14 -3.77 23.00
CA LEU A 75 -10.83 -3.22 21.83
C LEU A 75 -9.85 -2.38 21.01
N LYS A 76 -9.62 -2.79 19.77
CA LYS A 76 -8.86 -2.01 18.78
C LYS A 76 -9.83 -1.22 17.91
N GLY A 77 -9.55 0.07 17.72
CA GLY A 77 -10.43 0.97 16.96
C GLY A 77 -11.57 1.59 17.78
N ALA A 78 -11.40 1.71 19.11
CA ALA A 78 -12.41 2.22 20.04
C ALA A 78 -12.89 3.66 19.77
N HIS A 79 -12.13 4.47 19.03
CA HIS A 79 -12.51 5.83 18.65
C HIS A 79 -11.99 6.13 17.24
N SER A 80 -12.87 6.55 16.33
CA SER A 80 -12.52 6.87 14.95
C SER A 80 -13.52 7.83 14.33
N ILE A 81 -13.12 8.53 13.27
CA ILE A 81 -14.03 9.36 12.48
C ILE A 81 -14.36 8.61 11.19
N MET A 82 -15.63 8.27 11.00
CA MET A 82 -16.15 7.60 9.81
C MET A 82 -16.61 8.63 8.77
N PRO A 83 -16.01 8.67 7.57
CA PRO A 83 -16.55 9.45 6.45
C PRO A 83 -18.01 9.09 6.10
N ARG A 84 -18.67 9.94 5.29
CA ARG A 84 -20.00 9.62 4.77
C ARG A 84 -19.94 8.35 3.93
N LYS A 85 -20.92 7.45 4.06
CA LYS A 85 -21.04 6.23 3.24
C LYS A 85 -19.78 5.36 3.26
N SER A 86 -19.09 5.28 4.40
CA SER A 86 -17.87 4.48 4.57
C SER A 86 -18.05 3.36 5.58
N TYR A 87 -17.11 2.43 5.56
CA TYR A 87 -17.01 1.33 6.51
C TYR A 87 -15.89 1.58 7.53
N LEU A 88 -15.99 0.94 8.69
CA LEU A 88 -14.97 0.91 9.73
C LEU A 88 -14.97 -0.49 10.34
N GLU A 89 -13.80 -1.10 10.44
CA GLU A 89 -13.64 -2.37 11.15
C GLU A 89 -13.13 -2.12 12.57
N VAL A 90 -13.72 -2.83 13.51
CA VAL A 90 -13.36 -2.77 14.93
C VAL A 90 -13.15 -4.20 15.41
N THR A 91 -12.01 -4.46 16.03
CA THR A 91 -11.66 -5.81 16.52
C THR A 91 -11.71 -5.83 18.03
N LEU A 92 -12.47 -6.78 18.55
CA LEU A 92 -12.56 -7.12 19.96
C LEU A 92 -11.81 -8.43 20.18
N SER A 93 -10.87 -8.44 21.12
CA SER A 93 -10.11 -9.63 21.50
C SER A 93 -10.30 -9.94 22.97
N ILE A 94 -10.16 -11.22 23.30
CA ILE A 94 -10.09 -11.72 24.67
C ILE A 94 -8.85 -12.59 24.83
N GLU A 95 -8.12 -12.41 25.91
CA GLU A 95 -6.96 -13.22 26.26
C GLU A 95 -7.13 -13.79 27.67
N ALA A 96 -6.97 -15.11 27.79
CA ALA A 96 -7.02 -15.84 29.05
C ALA A 96 -5.62 -16.32 29.43
N SER A 97 -5.19 -16.01 30.66
CA SER A 97 -3.96 -16.54 31.23
C SER A 97 -4.08 -18.04 31.52
N GLY A 98 -2.95 -18.72 31.76
CA GLY A 98 -2.95 -20.14 32.17
C GLY A 98 -3.62 -20.41 33.52
N SER A 99 -4.00 -19.38 34.28
CA SER A 99 -4.73 -19.49 35.55
C SER A 99 -6.19 -19.07 35.43
N ALA A 100 -6.67 -18.76 34.22
CA ALA A 100 -8.06 -18.40 34.00
C ALA A 100 -9.02 -19.54 34.31
N THR A 101 -10.17 -19.23 34.90
CA THR A 101 -11.25 -20.18 35.12
C THR A 101 -11.88 -20.55 33.77
N PRO A 102 -11.95 -21.84 33.37
CA PRO A 102 -12.62 -22.21 32.12
C PRO A 102 -14.12 -21.88 32.17
N GLY A 103 -14.67 -21.35 31.09
CA GLY A 103 -16.08 -21.04 31.01
C GLY A 103 -16.45 -20.04 29.92
N THR A 104 -17.71 -19.64 29.90
CA THR A 104 -18.23 -18.62 28.99
C THR A 104 -18.01 -17.24 29.58
N TYR A 105 -17.35 -16.37 28.81
CA TYR A 105 -17.16 -14.97 29.13
C TYR A 105 -17.98 -14.11 28.18
N GLU A 106 -18.53 -13.03 28.71
CA GLU A 106 -19.40 -12.14 27.96
C GLU A 106 -18.98 -10.68 28.13
N THR A 107 -19.15 -9.91 27.06
CA THR A 107 -19.02 -8.45 27.12
C THR A 107 -20.06 -7.81 26.23
N GLU A 108 -20.64 -6.71 26.72
CA GLU A 108 -21.58 -5.91 25.96
C GLU A 108 -20.82 -4.80 25.24
N LEU A 109 -21.15 -4.59 23.97
CA LEU A 109 -20.56 -3.57 23.12
C LEU A 109 -21.54 -2.40 22.98
N THR A 110 -21.08 -1.20 23.28
CA THR A 110 -21.86 0.03 23.09
C THR A 110 -21.22 0.91 22.04
N ILE A 111 -21.99 1.25 21.00
CA ILE A 111 -21.59 2.19 19.94
C ILE A 111 -22.26 3.54 20.22
N ARG A 112 -21.47 4.60 20.23
CA ARG A 112 -21.94 5.99 20.27
C ARG A 112 -21.36 6.74 19.09
N PHE A 113 -22.09 7.70 18.56
CA PHE A 113 -21.59 8.57 17.51
C PHE A 113 -22.19 9.96 17.59
N GLU A 114 -21.45 10.93 17.09
CA GLU A 114 -21.92 12.31 16.93
C GLU A 114 -21.41 12.91 15.62
N VAL A 115 -22.08 13.97 15.15
CA VAL A 115 -21.56 14.75 14.03
C VAL A 115 -20.39 15.58 14.58
N PRO A 116 -19.17 15.48 14.01
CA PRO A 116 -18.04 16.22 14.50
C PRO A 116 -18.32 17.73 14.48
N PRO A 117 -17.78 18.50 15.44
CA PRO A 117 -17.85 19.95 15.40
C PRO A 117 -17.39 20.46 14.02
N ALA A 118 -18.10 21.43 13.46
CA ALA A 118 -17.78 21.99 12.15
C ALA A 118 -16.31 22.44 12.12
N GLY A 119 -15.47 21.72 11.37
CA GLY A 119 -14.03 21.94 11.28
C GLY A 119 -13.16 20.74 11.65
N VAL A 120 -13.70 19.73 12.35
CA VAL A 120 -12.98 18.47 12.62
C VAL A 120 -13.24 17.49 11.46
N ARG A 121 -12.40 17.55 10.44
CA ARG A 121 -12.41 16.58 9.34
C ARG A 121 -11.80 15.27 9.85
N ALA A 122 -12.43 14.13 9.56
CA ALA A 122 -11.79 12.81 9.74
C ALA A 122 -10.36 12.87 9.20
N PRO A 123 -9.32 12.37 9.93
CA PRO A 123 -8.01 12.23 9.34
C PRO A 123 -8.19 11.40 8.07
N GLN A 124 -7.98 12.05 6.93
CA GLN A 124 -8.10 11.38 5.64
C GLN A 124 -6.86 10.49 5.57
N VAL A 125 -7.05 9.18 5.70
CA VAL A 125 -5.98 8.23 5.40
C VAL A 125 -5.90 8.16 3.88
N TYR A 126 -4.73 8.50 3.35
CA TYR A 126 -4.45 8.37 1.93
C TYR A 126 -3.53 7.16 1.78
N SER A 127 -3.79 6.37 0.75
CA SER A 127 -2.94 5.26 0.35
C SER A 127 -2.64 5.36 -1.13
N ILE A 128 -1.63 4.60 -1.52
CA ILE A 128 -1.31 4.25 -2.90
C ILE A 128 -1.32 2.71 -2.96
N GLU A 129 -2.10 2.16 -3.86
CA GLU A 129 -2.10 0.74 -4.17
C GLU A 129 -0.95 0.46 -5.14
N THR A 130 -0.35 -0.72 -5.06
CA THR A 130 0.76 -1.10 -5.93
C THR A 130 0.55 -2.50 -6.45
N ASP A 131 0.76 -2.71 -7.75
CA ASP A 131 0.92 -4.03 -8.39
C ASP A 131 2.28 -4.07 -9.07
N LEU A 132 3.31 -4.35 -8.28
CA LEU A 132 4.70 -4.33 -8.76
C LEU A 132 5.13 -5.77 -9.01
N PHE A 133 5.23 -6.13 -10.28
CA PHE A 133 5.61 -7.46 -10.75
C PHE A 133 4.66 -8.56 -10.25
N GLY A 134 3.35 -8.28 -10.20
CA GLY A 134 2.33 -9.22 -9.75
C GLY A 134 2.17 -9.32 -8.22
N VAL A 135 2.86 -8.45 -7.47
CA VAL A 135 2.72 -8.34 -6.01
C VAL A 135 1.84 -7.13 -5.70
N GLU A 136 0.62 -7.41 -5.23
CA GLU A 136 -0.34 -6.41 -4.78
C GLU A 136 -0.07 -5.99 -3.32
N ASP A 137 0.00 -4.68 -3.05
CA ASP A 137 0.17 -4.12 -1.71
C ASP A 137 -0.39 -2.68 -1.61
N SER A 138 -0.48 -2.12 -0.39
CA SER A 138 -1.03 -0.79 -0.12
C SER A 138 -0.16 0.00 0.87
N TYR A 139 0.31 1.16 0.45
CA TYR A 139 1.20 2.01 1.24
C TYR A 139 0.55 3.33 1.64
N LYS A 140 0.85 3.83 2.83
CA LYS A 140 0.31 5.11 3.30
C LYS A 140 0.97 6.30 2.60
N THR A 141 0.15 7.30 2.29
CA THR A 141 0.59 8.56 1.71
C THR A 141 0.02 9.77 2.45
N SER A 142 0.64 10.94 2.27
CA SER A 142 0.06 12.21 2.69
C SER A 142 -1.01 12.69 1.71
N TYR A 143 -1.76 13.74 2.08
CA TYR A 143 -2.74 14.35 1.18
C TYR A 143 -2.14 14.92 -0.11
N LYS A 144 -0.82 15.18 -0.09
CA LYS A 144 -0.01 15.65 -1.21
C LYS A 144 0.61 14.51 -2.04
N GLY A 145 0.41 13.25 -1.67
CA GLY A 145 1.03 12.11 -2.35
C GLY A 145 2.45 11.81 -1.89
N GLU A 146 2.83 12.24 -0.69
CA GLU A 146 4.14 11.90 -0.11
C GLU A 146 4.09 10.50 0.51
N ILE A 147 4.96 9.60 0.07
CA ILE A 147 5.12 8.23 0.58
C ILE A 147 5.59 8.26 2.05
N GLN A 148 4.95 7.47 2.92
CA GLN A 148 5.28 7.43 4.36
C GLN A 148 6.18 6.25 4.77
N GLU A 149 6.44 5.31 3.86
CA GLU A 149 7.30 4.15 4.10
C GLU A 149 8.01 3.77 2.81
N THR A 150 9.28 3.38 2.89
CA THR A 150 10.04 3.02 1.68
C THR A 150 9.41 1.80 1.00
N ILE A 151 9.11 1.93 -0.29
CA ILE A 151 8.59 0.86 -1.14
C ILE A 151 9.78 0.28 -1.92
N GLU A 152 9.98 -1.02 -1.80
CA GLU A 152 10.98 -1.75 -2.56
C GLU A 152 10.31 -2.97 -3.19
N ALA A 153 10.46 -3.12 -4.50
CA ALA A 153 9.96 -4.28 -5.22
C ALA A 153 11.04 -4.79 -6.17
N THR A 154 11.12 -6.11 -6.33
CA THR A 154 12.05 -6.76 -7.25
C THR A 154 11.25 -7.62 -8.21
N SER A 155 11.62 -7.58 -9.49
CA SER A 155 10.99 -8.37 -10.55
C SER A 155 11.11 -9.87 -10.29
N GLU A 156 10.19 -10.66 -10.86
CA GLU A 156 10.16 -12.11 -10.66
C GLU A 156 11.46 -12.80 -11.12
N ASP A 157 12.13 -12.26 -12.15
CA ASP A 157 13.42 -12.73 -12.63
C ASP A 157 14.62 -12.28 -11.76
N GLY A 158 14.38 -11.44 -10.75
CA GLY A 158 15.39 -10.96 -9.81
C GLY A 158 16.30 -9.86 -10.37
N ASN A 159 16.06 -9.37 -11.58
CA ASN A 159 16.97 -8.46 -12.27
C ASN A 159 16.73 -6.99 -11.93
N LEU A 160 15.48 -6.55 -11.89
CA LEU A 160 15.14 -5.15 -11.67
C LEU A 160 14.58 -4.95 -10.25
N THR A 161 15.27 -4.11 -9.47
CA THR A 161 14.77 -3.60 -8.19
C THR A 161 14.41 -2.13 -8.33
N ILE A 162 13.18 -1.79 -7.94
CA ILE A 162 12.66 -0.43 -7.83
C ILE A 162 12.64 -0.01 -6.37
N THR A 163 13.13 1.20 -6.08
CA THR A 163 13.12 1.77 -4.74
C THR A 163 12.50 3.17 -4.74
N LEU A 164 11.37 3.31 -4.04
CA LEU A 164 10.71 4.59 -3.75
C LEU A 164 10.91 4.91 -2.27
N LEU A 165 11.74 5.90 -1.97
CA LEU A 165 12.07 6.24 -0.58
C LEU A 165 10.90 6.95 0.11
N GLU A 166 10.81 6.80 1.44
CA GLU A 166 9.98 7.64 2.29
C GLU A 166 10.23 9.15 1.99
N GLY A 167 9.16 9.94 1.94
CA GLY A 167 9.23 11.36 1.59
C GLY A 167 9.15 11.65 0.08
N THR A 168 9.14 10.61 -0.77
CA THR A 168 8.93 10.78 -2.21
C THR A 168 7.51 11.24 -2.50
N THR A 169 7.35 12.36 -3.19
CA THR A 169 6.05 12.85 -3.67
C THR A 169 5.72 12.21 -5.02
N THR A 170 4.60 11.49 -5.09
CA THR A 170 4.10 10.80 -6.29
C THR A 170 2.84 11.48 -6.81
N LEU A 171 2.86 12.03 -8.02
CA LEU A 171 1.73 12.76 -8.61
C LEU A 171 1.35 12.23 -9.99
N ASP A 172 0.06 12.33 -10.32
CA ASP A 172 -0.47 12.13 -11.66
C ASP A 172 -0.26 13.37 -12.55
N THR A 173 -0.68 13.26 -13.82
CA THR A 173 -0.61 14.34 -14.81
C THR A 173 -1.44 15.58 -14.44
N ASP A 174 -2.43 15.46 -13.57
CA ASP A 174 -3.23 16.56 -13.01
C ASP A 174 -2.58 17.18 -11.76
N SER A 175 -1.36 16.79 -11.40
CA SER A 175 -0.69 17.18 -10.15
C SER A 175 -1.45 16.79 -8.88
N LYS A 176 -2.26 15.73 -8.95
CA LYS A 176 -2.93 15.12 -7.79
C LYS A 176 -2.12 13.92 -7.34
N ARG A 177 -2.30 13.52 -6.07
CA ARG A 177 -1.64 12.31 -5.57
C ARG A 177 -2.01 11.11 -6.45
N LEU A 178 -1.00 10.31 -6.75
CA LEU A 178 -1.20 9.03 -7.38
C LEU A 178 -2.00 8.10 -6.46
N LYS A 179 -2.74 7.15 -7.04
CA LYS A 179 -3.56 6.19 -6.30
C LYS A 179 -3.14 4.75 -6.52
N ASP A 180 -2.49 4.48 -7.64
CA ASP A 180 -2.07 3.17 -8.08
C ASP A 180 -0.75 3.28 -8.83
N LEU A 181 0.13 2.31 -8.63
CA LEU A 181 1.37 2.10 -9.38
C LEU A 181 1.38 0.66 -9.88
N SER A 182 1.87 0.43 -11.09
CA SER A 182 2.15 -0.92 -11.55
C SER A 182 3.45 -1.02 -12.34
N ALA A 183 4.05 -2.19 -12.29
CA ALA A 183 5.24 -2.54 -13.05
C ALA A 183 5.11 -3.97 -13.58
N VAL A 184 5.25 -4.16 -14.88
CA VAL A 184 5.12 -5.48 -15.54
C VAL A 184 6.25 -5.68 -16.55
N ILE A 185 6.51 -6.92 -16.94
CA ILE A 185 7.37 -7.20 -18.09
C ILE A 185 6.61 -6.74 -19.35
N SER A 186 7.27 -5.96 -20.20
CA SER A 186 6.65 -5.46 -21.42
C SER A 186 6.51 -6.58 -22.45
N GLU A 187 5.28 -6.83 -22.90
CA GLU A 187 4.99 -7.82 -23.96
C GLU A 187 5.36 -7.31 -25.36
N THR A 188 5.36 -5.98 -25.54
CA THR A 188 5.61 -5.32 -26.82
C THR A 188 6.81 -4.39 -26.69
N ILE A 189 7.97 -4.88 -27.09
CA ILE A 189 9.23 -4.15 -26.95
C ILE A 189 9.46 -3.29 -28.21
N PRO A 190 9.54 -1.95 -28.10
CA PRO A 190 9.88 -1.08 -29.23
C PRO A 190 11.28 -1.38 -29.79
N THR A 191 11.45 -1.27 -31.10
CA THR A 191 12.74 -1.49 -31.76
C THR A 191 13.81 -0.53 -31.19
N PRO A 192 14.98 -1.03 -30.77
CA PRO A 192 16.05 -0.17 -30.28
C PRO A 192 16.69 0.65 -31.43
N PRO A 193 17.47 1.70 -31.12
CA PRO A 193 18.22 2.45 -32.12
C PRO A 193 19.12 1.58 -33.02
N GLU A 194 19.50 2.08 -34.19
CA GLU A 194 20.50 1.43 -35.06
C GLU A 194 21.82 1.23 -34.30
N ASP A 195 22.56 0.15 -34.58
CA ASP A 195 23.80 -0.21 -33.89
C ASP A 195 23.63 -0.41 -32.36
N SER A 196 22.45 -0.85 -31.93
CA SER A 196 22.18 -1.20 -30.52
C SER A 196 21.25 -2.41 -30.38
N SER A 197 21.23 -2.98 -29.18
CA SER A 197 20.34 -4.09 -28.81
C SER A 197 19.81 -3.92 -27.39
N ILE A 198 18.61 -4.42 -27.13
CA ILE A 198 18.08 -4.52 -25.77
C ILE A 198 18.78 -5.67 -25.05
N VAL A 199 19.25 -5.41 -23.84
CA VAL A 199 19.90 -6.39 -22.97
C VAL A 199 18.89 -6.84 -21.93
N GLY A 200 18.55 -8.13 -21.92
CA GLY A 200 17.55 -8.70 -21.03
C GLY A 200 16.11 -8.34 -21.42
N LEU A 201 15.29 -8.00 -20.42
CA LEU A 201 13.87 -7.66 -20.59
C LEU A 201 13.64 -6.15 -20.57
N ALA A 202 12.55 -5.71 -21.21
CA ALA A 202 12.00 -4.38 -20.99
C ALA A 202 10.83 -4.46 -19.99
N TYR A 203 10.67 -3.43 -19.16
CA TYR A 203 9.58 -3.35 -18.19
C TYR A 203 8.72 -2.13 -18.48
N ASP A 204 7.42 -2.31 -18.41
CA ASP A 204 6.44 -1.25 -18.56
C ASP A 204 5.88 -0.84 -17.20
N PHE A 205 5.80 0.47 -16.98
CA PHE A 205 5.39 1.05 -15.72
C PHE A 205 4.22 1.99 -15.93
N SER A 206 3.23 1.88 -15.05
CA SER A 206 1.98 2.62 -15.14
C SER A 206 1.60 3.25 -13.79
N PRO A 207 0.84 4.36 -13.80
CA PRO A 207 0.29 5.03 -14.97
C PRO A 207 1.30 5.95 -15.68
N ASP A 208 1.12 6.11 -16.99
CA ASP A 208 1.91 7.06 -17.79
C ASP A 208 1.80 8.49 -17.26
N GLY A 209 2.92 9.19 -17.28
CA GLY A 209 3.00 10.57 -16.79
C GLY A 209 2.89 10.71 -15.28
N ALA A 210 2.97 9.60 -14.52
CA ALA A 210 3.31 9.65 -13.11
C ALA A 210 4.62 10.43 -12.93
N THR A 211 4.74 11.20 -11.86
CA THR A 211 5.94 11.97 -11.54
C THR A 211 6.42 11.72 -10.12
N PHE A 212 7.74 11.73 -9.93
CA PHE A 212 8.39 11.43 -8.65
C PHE A 212 9.37 12.51 -8.23
N ASN A 213 9.25 12.99 -6.99
CA ASN A 213 10.18 13.96 -6.42
C ASN A 213 10.44 13.71 -4.92
N PRO A 214 11.67 13.36 -4.50
CA PRO A 214 12.86 13.12 -5.33
C PRO A 214 12.68 11.97 -6.34
N PRO A 215 13.55 11.85 -7.36
CA PRO A 215 13.54 10.73 -8.29
C PRO A 215 13.65 9.38 -7.55
N ILE A 216 13.02 8.35 -8.09
CA ILE A 216 13.10 6.98 -7.59
C ILE A 216 14.35 6.32 -8.16
N THR A 217 14.78 5.20 -7.58
CA THR A 217 15.98 4.50 -8.03
C THR A 217 15.62 3.18 -8.70
N PHE A 218 16.16 2.96 -9.89
CA PHE A 218 16.18 1.66 -10.54
C PHE A 218 17.57 1.06 -10.35
N THR A 219 17.64 -0.14 -9.79
CA THR A 219 18.87 -0.94 -9.73
C THR A 219 18.65 -2.20 -10.52
N TRP A 220 19.44 -2.38 -11.56
CA TRP A 220 19.21 -3.43 -12.54
C TRP A 220 20.44 -4.32 -12.66
N ILE A 221 20.27 -5.62 -12.50
CA ILE A 221 21.29 -6.63 -12.75
C ILE A 221 21.17 -7.05 -14.21
N TYR A 222 22.29 -7.04 -14.94
CA TYR A 222 22.35 -7.52 -16.33
C TYR A 222 23.20 -8.78 -16.43
N ASN A 223 22.82 -9.69 -17.34
CA ASN A 223 23.59 -10.88 -17.64
C ASN A 223 24.64 -10.60 -18.72
N LEU A 224 25.87 -11.10 -18.51
CA LEU A 224 26.94 -10.98 -19.50
C LEU A 224 26.63 -11.77 -20.78
N ASP A 225 25.86 -12.86 -20.68
CA ASP A 225 25.48 -13.68 -21.84
C ASP A 225 24.46 -12.98 -22.75
N ASP A 226 23.73 -11.99 -22.23
CA ASP A 226 22.76 -11.19 -23.00
C ASP A 226 23.41 -9.96 -23.66
N LEU A 227 24.70 -9.73 -23.41
CA LEU A 227 25.43 -8.62 -24.01
C LEU A 227 25.79 -8.93 -25.47
N PRO A 228 25.69 -7.95 -26.38
CA PRO A 228 26.17 -8.13 -27.73
C PRO A 228 27.70 -8.31 -27.73
N GLU A 229 28.21 -9.11 -28.67
CA GLU A 229 29.62 -9.57 -28.75
C GLU A 229 30.65 -8.41 -28.71
N ASN A 230 30.25 -7.21 -29.13
CA ASN A 230 31.10 -6.01 -29.14
C ASN A 230 30.46 -4.82 -28.40
N VAL A 231 29.78 -5.07 -27.28
CA VAL A 231 29.18 -3.96 -26.50
C VAL A 231 30.27 -2.95 -26.10
N ALA A 232 30.05 -1.69 -26.48
CA ALA A 232 30.91 -0.57 -26.13
C ALA A 232 30.36 0.22 -24.94
N ASP A 233 29.04 0.28 -24.80
CA ASP A 233 28.38 1.04 -23.73
C ASP A 233 27.04 0.41 -23.32
N LEU A 234 26.65 0.64 -22.06
CA LEU A 234 25.38 0.19 -21.48
C LEU A 234 24.68 1.36 -20.82
N VAL A 235 23.43 1.60 -21.22
CA VAL A 235 22.60 2.68 -20.69
C VAL A 235 21.22 2.16 -20.32
N ILE A 236 20.59 2.77 -19.31
CA ILE A 236 19.14 2.63 -19.11
C ILE A 236 18.47 3.68 -19.99
N ALA A 237 17.51 3.27 -20.81
CA ALA A 237 16.71 4.17 -21.62
C ALA A 237 15.23 3.99 -21.35
N TYR A 238 14.46 5.06 -21.53
CA TYR A 238 13.00 5.03 -21.51
C TYR A 238 12.47 5.24 -22.93
N TYR A 239 11.33 4.65 -23.24
CA TYR A 239 10.69 4.85 -24.53
C TYR A 239 9.79 6.08 -24.50
N ASN A 240 10.06 7.07 -25.35
CA ASN A 240 9.19 8.22 -25.51
C ASN A 240 8.16 7.93 -26.61
N GLU A 241 6.92 7.66 -26.22
CA GLU A 241 5.85 7.36 -27.19
C GLU A 241 5.54 8.52 -28.14
N GLU A 242 5.69 9.78 -27.69
CA GLU A 242 5.39 10.96 -28.51
C GLU A 242 6.36 11.09 -29.69
N THR A 243 7.64 10.79 -29.47
CA THR A 243 8.67 10.84 -30.52
C THR A 243 8.93 9.48 -31.15
N SER A 244 8.44 8.39 -30.55
CA SER A 244 8.73 7.00 -30.93
C SER A 244 10.23 6.68 -30.89
N GLU A 245 10.92 7.18 -29.87
CA GLU A 245 12.38 7.05 -29.72
C GLU A 245 12.75 6.64 -28.29
N TRP A 246 13.84 5.87 -28.17
CA TRP A 246 14.47 5.59 -26.88
C TRP A 246 15.30 6.79 -26.44
N VAL A 247 15.09 7.24 -25.19
CA VAL A 247 15.81 8.35 -24.59
C VAL A 247 16.64 7.84 -23.42
N GLU A 248 17.95 8.07 -23.50
CA GLU A 248 18.91 7.60 -22.52
C GLU A 248 18.83 8.38 -21.21
N LEU A 249 18.96 7.66 -20.09
CA LEU A 249 19.08 8.24 -18.77
C LEU A 249 20.54 8.25 -18.31
N PRO A 250 20.96 9.27 -17.54
CA PRO A 250 22.19 9.21 -16.78
C PRO A 250 22.17 8.00 -15.83
N CYS A 251 23.13 7.09 -16.01
CA CYS A 251 23.23 5.87 -15.23
C CYS A 251 24.67 5.61 -14.76
N ILE A 252 24.80 4.74 -13.76
CA ILE A 252 26.08 4.29 -13.21
C ILE A 252 26.16 2.78 -13.39
N VAL A 253 27.17 2.32 -14.14
CA VAL A 253 27.44 0.89 -14.37
C VAL A 253 28.52 0.42 -13.40
N ASP A 254 28.24 -0.64 -12.64
CA ASP A 254 29.24 -1.40 -11.88
C ASP A 254 29.44 -2.79 -12.52
N PRO A 255 30.49 -2.97 -13.32
CA PRO A 255 30.75 -4.24 -14.00
C PRO A 255 31.23 -5.35 -13.05
N THR A 256 31.58 -5.03 -11.80
CA THR A 256 32.07 -6.02 -10.83
C THR A 256 30.94 -6.90 -10.33
N ILE A 257 29.76 -6.29 -10.14
CA ILE A 257 28.54 -6.95 -9.66
C ILE A 257 27.46 -7.00 -10.76
N CYS A 258 27.82 -6.61 -11.99
CA CYS A 258 26.95 -6.55 -13.16
C CYS A 258 25.66 -5.75 -12.91
N THR A 259 25.79 -4.57 -12.30
CA THR A 259 24.64 -3.68 -12.06
C THR A 259 24.70 -2.39 -12.86
N ILE A 260 23.54 -1.86 -13.21
CA ILE A 260 23.35 -0.53 -13.76
C ILE A 260 22.25 0.17 -12.97
N THR A 261 22.51 1.39 -12.52
CA THR A 261 21.60 2.16 -11.66
C THR A 261 21.26 3.49 -12.31
N ALA A 262 19.98 3.86 -12.30
CA ALA A 262 19.52 5.17 -12.78
C ALA A 262 18.49 5.80 -11.84
N SER A 263 18.41 7.13 -11.89
CA SER A 263 17.36 7.90 -11.23
C SER A 263 16.21 8.16 -12.19
N VAL A 264 15.00 7.81 -11.79
CA VAL A 264 13.81 7.87 -12.63
C VAL A 264 12.80 8.86 -12.06
N THR A 265 12.27 9.72 -12.90
CA THR A 265 11.35 10.81 -12.49
C THR A 265 9.91 10.60 -12.96
N HIS A 266 9.68 9.59 -13.80
CA HIS A 266 8.37 9.30 -14.38
C HIS A 266 8.26 7.83 -14.77
N PHE A 267 7.03 7.37 -15.03
CA PHE A 267 6.75 6.03 -15.51
C PHE A 267 6.41 6.00 -17.00
N THR A 268 6.88 4.93 -17.63
CA THR A 268 6.73 4.53 -19.03
C THR A 268 7.46 3.18 -19.20
N THR A 269 7.76 2.75 -20.42
CA THR A 269 8.60 1.57 -20.68
C THR A 269 10.10 1.89 -20.55
N PHE A 270 10.84 1.03 -19.86
CA PHE A 270 12.30 1.13 -19.70
C PHE A 270 13.01 -0.16 -20.16
N ALA A 271 14.24 -0.02 -20.65
CA ALA A 271 15.11 -1.12 -21.03
C ALA A 271 16.59 -0.77 -20.81
N ILE A 272 17.45 -1.78 -20.71
CA ILE A 272 18.90 -1.62 -20.86
C ILE A 272 19.22 -1.69 -22.36
N ILE A 273 19.91 -0.67 -22.87
CA ILE A 273 20.39 -0.61 -24.25
C ILE A 273 21.90 -0.83 -24.27
N GLY A 274 22.34 -1.83 -25.02
CA GLY A 274 23.74 -2.10 -25.32
C GLY A 274 24.11 -1.56 -26.69
N TRP A 275 25.03 -0.59 -26.74
CA TRP A 275 25.53 -0.02 -27.99
C TRP A 275 26.70 -0.81 -28.52
N VAL A 276 26.69 -1.09 -29.83
CA VAL A 276 27.83 -1.68 -30.53
C VAL A 276 28.52 -0.61 -31.37
N PRO A 277 29.86 -0.56 -31.41
CA PRO A 277 30.55 0.39 -32.25
C PRO A 277 30.31 0.03 -33.73
N PRO A 278 30.16 1.02 -34.62
CA PRO A 278 29.98 0.76 -36.04
C PRO A 278 31.18 -0.04 -36.57
N MET A 279 30.89 -1.09 -37.35
CA MET A 279 31.94 -1.95 -37.92
C MET A 279 32.88 -1.08 -38.77
N PRO A 280 34.22 -1.20 -38.61
CA PRO A 280 35.16 -0.48 -39.45
C PRO A 280 34.87 -0.75 -40.94
N PRO A 281 34.99 0.26 -41.83
CA PRO A 281 34.75 0.05 -43.25
C PRO A 281 35.67 -1.06 -43.77
N LEU A 282 35.08 -2.02 -44.50
CA LEU A 282 35.85 -3.12 -45.10
C LEU A 282 37.00 -2.55 -45.95
N PRO A 283 38.21 -3.14 -45.88
CA PRO A 283 39.30 -2.74 -46.76
C PRO A 283 38.86 -2.86 -48.23
N PRO A 284 39.23 -1.90 -49.11
CA PRO A 284 38.91 -2.02 -50.53
C PRO A 284 39.56 -3.28 -51.14
N PRO A 285 38.93 -3.89 -52.18
CA PRO A 285 39.38 -5.13 -52.81
C PRO A 285 40.72 -5.02 -53.55
#